data_AF-A0A3S3NTC3-F1
#
_entry.id   AF-A0A3S3NTC3-F1
#
_cell.length_a   1.000
_cell.length_b   1.000
_cell.length_c   1.000
_cell.angle_alpha   90.00
_cell.angle_beta   90.00
_cell.angle_gamma   90.00
#
_symmetry.space_group_name_H-M   'P 1'
#
loop_
_entity.id
_entity.type
_entity.pdbx_description
1 polymer ?
#
loop_
_entity_poly.entity_id
_entity_poly.type
_entity_poly.pdbx_seq_one_letter_code
_entity_poly.pdbx_strand_id
1 'polypeptide(L)'
;MWGEASIPQLDILPLVDLVIFHGGNNTFTETVYFGKPMIVMPLFGDQPDNAQLVVEAKIGLRLDPFTVTENELLSAIDTLIEDKEIHERIKKISEEVRFNSNLDNVIKRIEDIARKPKLPTTDDRAAGVIEFIYGERVVRREYFFRPCNGKFYRDEKSGNKRPFVEDTIKDKNETFFQSSWVDEMIRKRNFFAKLFQTIKYSSKRIREIIETVKPDVIIEDDIVTNPILARNKIPLVKLFSFNPLRMFPNDDLPPAGTGLPLNDRINWEKYKKIIDDIYSPLWNDLNKWTIENEAPALPLNQFQYVSTNLNIALCPKPIFKIYAERVSLGEEWMV
;
A
#
# COMPACT_ATOMS: atom_id res chain seq x y z
N MET A 1 8.15 13.43 -27.40
CA MET A 1 7.58 12.55 -26.38
C MET A 1 6.81 13.33 -25.30
N TRP A 2 6.32 14.54 -25.63
CA TRP A 2 5.51 15.37 -24.74
C TRP A 2 4.07 15.31 -25.24
N GLY A 3 3.09 15.11 -24.37
CA GLY A 3 1.66 15.05 -24.76
C GLY A 3 1.14 13.68 -25.22
N GLU A 4 1.91 12.61 -25.05
CA GLU A 4 1.44 11.23 -25.30
C GLU A 4 0.61 10.70 -24.11
N ALA A 5 -0.29 9.74 -24.37
CA ALA A 5 -1.14 9.13 -23.34
C ALA A 5 -0.34 8.28 -22.32
N SER A 6 0.89 7.89 -22.65
CA SER A 6 1.81 7.17 -21.79
C SER A 6 3.22 7.70 -22.00
N ILE A 7 3.92 7.99 -20.90
CA ILE A 7 5.27 8.54 -20.91
C ILE A 7 6.19 7.72 -19.99
N PRO A 8 7.48 7.58 -20.31
CA PRO A 8 8.44 6.88 -19.46
C PRO A 8 8.84 7.78 -18.27
N GLN A 9 8.03 7.75 -17.21
CA GLN A 9 8.18 8.64 -16.04
C GLN A 9 9.61 8.65 -15.47
N LEU A 10 10.24 7.48 -15.32
CA LEU A 10 11.60 7.35 -14.79
C LEU A 10 12.67 8.04 -15.66
N ASP A 11 12.46 8.13 -16.98
CA ASP A 11 13.39 8.81 -17.89
C ASP A 11 13.19 10.32 -17.86
N ILE A 12 12.00 10.79 -17.49
CA ILE A 12 11.61 12.21 -17.47
C ILE A 12 11.95 12.86 -16.13
N LEU A 13 11.76 12.16 -15.01
CA LEU A 13 11.98 12.69 -13.67
C LEU A 13 13.35 13.37 -13.48
N PRO A 14 14.48 12.85 -13.99
CA PRO A 14 15.77 13.54 -13.90
C PRO A 14 15.78 14.94 -14.54
N LEU A 15 14.96 15.14 -15.58
CA LEU A 15 14.98 16.32 -16.46
C LEU A 15 14.06 17.45 -16.01
N VAL A 16 13.17 17.21 -15.05
CA VAL A 16 12.21 18.22 -14.56
C VAL A 16 12.68 18.85 -13.25
N ASP A 17 12.23 20.08 -12.98
CA ASP A 17 12.55 20.80 -11.74
C ASP A 17 11.50 20.60 -10.64
N LEU A 18 10.26 20.28 -11.02
CA LEU A 18 9.11 20.13 -10.12
C LEU A 18 8.18 19.03 -10.65
N VAL A 19 7.52 18.29 -9.75
CA VAL A 19 6.51 17.29 -10.10
C VAL A 19 5.14 17.66 -9.51
N ILE A 20 4.12 17.74 -10.35
CA ILE A 20 2.73 17.95 -9.93
C ILE A 20 1.95 16.67 -10.22
N PHE A 21 1.35 16.08 -9.20
CA PHE A 21 0.68 14.79 -9.34
C PHE A 21 -0.37 14.54 -8.25
N HIS A 22 -1.20 13.55 -8.47
CA HIS A 22 -2.31 13.19 -7.58
C HIS A 22 -1.92 12.52 -6.25
N GLY A 23 -0.65 12.25 -5.96
CA GLY A 23 -0.23 11.65 -4.68
C GLY A 23 -0.16 10.12 -4.64
N GLY A 24 -0.25 9.43 -5.78
CA GLY A 24 -0.06 7.98 -5.83
C GLY A 24 1.32 7.55 -5.34
N ASN A 25 1.39 6.46 -4.55
CA ASN A 25 2.58 6.09 -3.79
C ASN A 25 3.82 5.78 -4.66
N ASN A 26 3.65 5.24 -5.87
CA ASN A 26 4.76 5.01 -6.80
C ASN A 26 5.40 6.33 -7.27
N THR A 27 4.61 7.24 -7.83
CA THR A 27 5.11 8.56 -8.26
C THR A 27 5.69 9.33 -7.08
N PHE A 28 5.10 9.23 -5.90
CA PHE A 28 5.66 9.81 -4.67
C PHE A 28 7.06 9.27 -4.38
N THR A 29 7.22 7.95 -4.34
CA THR A 29 8.51 7.29 -4.05
C THR A 29 9.56 7.64 -5.11
N GLU A 30 9.21 7.62 -6.39
CA GLU A 30 10.11 7.97 -7.49
C GLU A 30 10.52 9.45 -7.45
N THR A 31 9.57 10.35 -7.17
CA THR A 31 9.85 11.79 -7.06
C THR A 31 10.84 12.07 -5.92
N VAL A 32 10.67 11.40 -4.78
CA VAL A 32 11.62 11.47 -3.66
C VAL A 32 12.97 10.85 -4.04
N TYR A 33 12.97 9.72 -4.73
CA TYR A 33 14.20 9.06 -5.22
C TYR A 33 15.02 9.98 -6.13
N PHE A 34 14.38 10.76 -7.01
CA PHE A 34 15.05 11.73 -7.88
C PHE A 34 15.28 13.10 -7.23
N GLY A 35 14.81 13.30 -6.01
CA GLY A 35 15.10 14.50 -5.24
C GLY A 35 14.39 15.74 -5.75
N LYS A 36 13.13 15.58 -6.21
CA LYS A 36 12.37 16.68 -6.82
C LYS A 36 11.36 17.27 -5.83
N PRO A 37 11.24 18.60 -5.71
CA PRO A 37 10.10 19.21 -5.03
C PRO A 37 8.81 18.82 -5.73
N MET A 38 7.68 18.92 -5.02
CA MET A 38 6.41 18.44 -5.57
C MET A 38 5.17 19.20 -5.08
N ILE A 39 4.15 19.23 -5.93
CA ILE A 39 2.79 19.64 -5.57
C ILE A 39 1.91 18.40 -5.65
N VAL A 40 1.24 18.08 -4.54
CA VAL A 40 0.36 16.93 -4.45
C VAL A 40 -1.10 17.39 -4.45
N MET A 41 -1.88 16.84 -5.38
CA MET A 41 -3.29 17.17 -5.60
C MET A 41 -4.17 15.93 -5.40
N PRO A 42 -4.43 15.52 -4.16
CA PRO A 42 -5.01 14.21 -3.86
C PRO A 42 -6.45 14.09 -4.37
N LEU A 43 -6.78 12.90 -4.88
CA LEU A 43 -8.11 12.58 -5.43
C LEU A 43 -8.80 11.41 -4.72
N PHE A 44 -8.03 10.40 -4.30
CA PHE A 44 -8.57 9.14 -3.78
C PHE A 44 -7.55 8.32 -2.98
N GLY A 45 -8.02 7.30 -2.26
CA GLY A 45 -7.17 6.30 -1.62
C GLY A 45 -6.26 6.86 -0.53
N ASP A 46 -4.99 6.49 -0.58
CA ASP A 46 -3.93 6.92 0.34
C ASP A 46 -3.28 8.26 -0.04
N GLN A 47 -3.69 8.84 -1.17
CA GLN A 47 -3.12 10.08 -1.70
C GLN A 47 -3.21 11.26 -0.73
N PRO A 48 -4.30 11.49 0.03
CA PRO A 48 -4.32 12.55 1.04
C PRO A 48 -3.23 12.39 2.11
N ASP A 49 -2.88 11.16 2.49
CA ASP A 49 -1.86 10.90 3.49
C ASP A 49 -0.46 11.13 2.92
N ASN A 50 -0.21 10.73 1.66
CA ASN A 50 1.03 11.05 0.96
C ASN A 50 1.21 12.57 0.79
N ALA A 51 0.13 13.29 0.45
CA ALA A 51 0.12 14.75 0.38
C ALA A 51 0.47 15.37 1.74
N GLN A 52 -0.07 14.82 2.83
CA GLN A 52 0.25 15.28 4.17
C GLN A 52 1.70 14.99 4.55
N LEU A 53 2.25 13.81 4.20
CA LEU A 53 3.67 13.51 4.41
C LEU A 53 4.59 14.49 3.69
N VAL A 54 4.24 14.92 2.48
CA VAL A 54 5.00 15.93 1.73
C VAL A 54 5.06 17.26 2.49
N VAL A 55 3.93 17.69 3.06
CA VAL A 55 3.85 18.92 3.87
C VAL A 55 4.63 18.77 5.18
N GLU A 56 4.45 17.67 5.91
CA GLU A 56 5.14 17.41 7.19
C GLU A 56 6.66 17.29 7.00
N ALA A 57 7.10 16.65 5.90
CA ALA A 57 8.50 16.57 5.52
C ALA A 57 9.07 17.88 4.99
N LYS A 58 8.22 18.88 4.69
CA LYS A 58 8.58 20.17 4.09
C LYS A 58 9.32 20.02 2.76
N ILE A 59 8.82 19.15 1.89
CA ILE A 59 9.43 18.87 0.57
C ILE A 59 8.52 19.26 -0.60
N GLY A 60 7.42 19.95 -0.31
CA GLY A 60 6.43 20.29 -1.29
C GLY A 60 5.16 20.86 -0.67
N LEU A 61 4.14 21.01 -1.51
CA LEU A 61 2.85 21.58 -1.13
C LEU A 61 1.72 20.60 -1.43
N ARG A 62 0.61 20.75 -0.71
CA ARG A 62 -0.66 20.10 -0.98
C ARG A 62 -1.65 21.14 -1.46
N LEU A 63 -2.29 20.91 -2.60
CA LEU A 63 -3.36 21.75 -3.13
C LEU A 63 -4.62 20.91 -3.34
N ASP A 64 -5.79 21.53 -3.16
CA ASP A 64 -7.06 20.89 -3.47
C ASP A 64 -7.36 21.05 -4.97
N PRO A 65 -7.39 19.95 -5.76
CA PRO A 65 -7.62 20.02 -7.20
C PRO A 65 -8.97 20.63 -7.61
N PHE A 66 -9.94 20.71 -6.68
CA PHE A 66 -11.29 21.19 -6.97
C PHE A 66 -11.51 22.65 -6.63
N THR A 67 -10.63 23.24 -5.82
CA THR A 67 -10.78 24.62 -5.34
C THR A 67 -9.58 25.51 -5.68
N VAL A 68 -8.43 24.92 -6.03
CA VAL A 68 -7.24 25.67 -6.41
C VAL A 68 -7.52 26.56 -7.63
N THR A 69 -7.13 27.83 -7.51
CA THR A 69 -7.18 28.80 -8.60
C THR A 69 -5.89 28.76 -9.41
N GLU A 70 -5.95 29.28 -10.64
CA GLU A 70 -4.77 29.43 -11.50
C GLU A 70 -3.63 30.20 -10.80
N ASN A 71 -3.97 31.32 -10.15
CA ASN A 71 -2.99 32.15 -9.43
C ASN A 71 -2.33 31.40 -8.26
N GLU A 72 -3.10 30.61 -7.51
CA GLU A 72 -2.56 29.81 -6.40
C GLU A 72 -1.62 28.72 -6.92
N LEU A 73 -1.98 28.04 -8.01
CA LEU A 73 -1.14 27.02 -8.62
C LEU A 73 0.17 27.61 -9.17
N LEU A 74 0.10 28.72 -9.91
CA LEU A 74 1.29 29.39 -10.45
C LEU A 74 2.20 29.89 -9.33
N SER A 75 1.63 30.52 -8.30
CA SER A 75 2.38 30.97 -7.13
C SER A 75 3.05 29.81 -6.38
N ALA A 76 2.37 28.67 -6.25
CA ALA A 76 2.94 27.47 -5.64
C ALA A 76 4.12 26.90 -6.46
N ILE A 77 4.04 26.95 -7.80
CA ILE A 77 5.12 26.55 -8.69
C ILE A 77 6.33 27.46 -8.50
N ASP A 78 6.14 28.78 -8.60
CA ASP A 78 7.22 29.76 -8.48
C ASP A 78 7.90 29.65 -7.10
N THR A 79 7.10 29.54 -6.04
CA THR A 79 7.60 29.37 -4.67
C THR A 79 8.50 28.13 -4.55
N LEU A 80 8.05 26.98 -5.06
CA LEU A 80 8.80 25.72 -4.93
C LEU A 80 10.07 25.68 -5.77
N ILE A 81 10.08 26.33 -6.95
CA ILE A 81 11.27 26.42 -7.81
C ILE A 81 12.34 27.33 -7.18
N GLU A 82 11.93 28.37 -6.46
CA GLU A 82 12.86 29.33 -5.85
C GLU A 82 13.31 28.95 -4.43
N ASP A 83 12.61 28.03 -3.76
CA ASP A 83 12.86 27.64 -2.37
C ASP A 83 14.11 26.73 -2.23
N LYS A 84 15.25 27.38 -1.99
CA LYS A 84 16.53 26.71 -1.75
C LYS A 84 16.49 25.73 -0.57
N GLU A 85 15.72 26.02 0.48
CA GLU A 85 15.66 25.15 1.66
C GLU A 85 14.95 23.83 1.32
N ILE A 86 13.86 23.89 0.56
CA ILE A 86 13.16 22.70 0.05
C ILE A 86 14.09 21.89 -0.85
N HIS A 87 14.80 22.53 -1.79
CA HIS A 87 15.75 21.85 -2.68
C HIS A 87 16.88 21.14 -1.93
N GLU A 88 17.50 21.79 -0.93
CA GLU A 88 18.53 21.17 -0.10
C GLU A 88 17.99 19.99 0.71
N ARG A 89 16.79 20.15 1.27
CA ARG A 89 16.14 19.11 2.09
C ARG A 89 15.79 17.88 1.28
N ILE A 90 15.13 18.04 0.14
CA ILE A 90 14.73 16.91 -0.70
C ILE A 90 15.96 16.22 -1.29
N LYS A 91 17.02 16.96 -1.63
CA LYS A 91 18.30 16.38 -2.07
C LYS A 91 18.91 15.48 -1.00
N LYS A 92 18.96 15.94 0.26
CA LYS A 92 19.47 15.12 1.38
C LYS A 92 18.65 13.86 1.60
N ILE A 93 17.31 13.97 1.59
CA ILE A 93 16.41 12.81 1.72
C ILE A 93 16.64 11.82 0.57
N SER A 94 16.76 12.35 -0.64
CA SER A 94 16.99 11.57 -1.86
C SER A 94 18.32 10.80 -1.84
N GLU A 95 19.40 11.43 -1.36
CA GLU A 95 20.69 10.76 -1.13
C GLU A 95 20.58 9.63 -0.10
N GLU A 96 19.87 9.85 1.00
CA GLU A 96 19.63 8.82 2.02
C GLU A 96 18.78 7.65 1.47
N VAL A 97 17.75 7.93 0.67
CA VAL A 97 16.93 6.89 0.01
C VAL A 97 17.78 6.04 -0.94
N ARG A 98 18.58 6.67 -1.81
CA ARG A 98 19.46 5.94 -2.75
C ARG A 98 20.51 5.10 -2.03
N PHE A 99 21.09 5.61 -0.94
CA PHE A 99 22.06 4.88 -0.15
C PHE A 99 21.46 3.66 0.55
N ASN A 100 20.24 3.77 1.05
CA ASN A 100 19.55 2.70 1.78
C ASN A 100 18.78 1.72 0.90
N SER A 101 18.62 2.02 -0.40
CA SER A 101 17.96 1.11 -1.35
C SER A 101 18.83 -0.14 -1.56
N ASN A 102 18.49 -1.23 -0.87
CA ASN A 102 19.21 -2.50 -1.01
C ASN A 102 18.23 -3.63 -1.26
N LEU A 103 17.91 -3.82 -2.54
CA LEU A 103 17.11 -4.94 -3.03
C LEU A 103 17.73 -6.29 -2.61
N ASP A 104 19.06 -6.39 -2.54
CA ASP A 104 19.73 -7.62 -2.10
C ASP A 104 19.41 -7.95 -0.65
N ASN A 105 19.23 -6.96 0.23
CA ASN A 105 18.79 -7.19 1.60
C ASN A 105 17.35 -7.72 1.65
N VAL A 106 16.45 -7.18 0.82
CA VAL A 106 15.07 -7.69 0.71
C VAL A 106 15.07 -9.13 0.20
N ILE A 107 15.79 -9.39 -0.89
CA ILE A 107 15.94 -10.74 -1.48
C ILE A 107 16.51 -11.71 -0.44
N LYS A 108 17.61 -11.33 0.22
CA LYS A 108 18.24 -12.16 1.25
C LYS A 108 17.27 -12.49 2.38
N ARG A 109 16.47 -11.51 2.82
CA ARG A 109 15.50 -11.72 3.89
C ARG A 109 14.36 -12.66 3.48
N ILE A 110 13.88 -12.53 2.25
CA ILE A 110 12.90 -13.47 1.67
C ILE A 110 13.50 -14.88 1.56
N GLU A 111 14.75 -15.01 1.10
CA GLU A 111 15.44 -16.30 1.04
C GLU A 111 15.65 -16.92 2.43
N ASP A 112 15.97 -16.12 3.44
CA ASP A 112 16.16 -16.58 4.81
C ASP A 112 14.83 -17.05 5.43
N ILE A 113 13.72 -16.37 5.13
CA ILE A 113 12.37 -16.80 5.54
C ILE A 113 12.00 -18.13 4.89
N ALA A 114 12.29 -18.30 3.59
CA ALA A 114 12.06 -19.57 2.90
C ALA A 114 12.87 -20.73 3.50
N ARG A 115 14.07 -20.45 4.05
CA ARG A 115 14.92 -21.47 4.70
C ARG A 115 14.56 -21.73 6.16
N LYS A 116 14.22 -20.68 6.90
CA LYS A 116 13.99 -20.68 8.35
C LYS A 116 12.75 -19.85 8.68
N PRO A 117 11.57 -20.37 8.34
CA PRO A 117 10.35 -19.63 8.53
C PRO A 117 10.07 -19.39 10.02
N LYS A 118 9.71 -18.16 10.37
CA LYS A 118 8.97 -17.91 11.60
C LYS A 118 7.54 -18.32 11.32
N LEU A 119 7.27 -19.62 11.41
CA LEU A 119 5.90 -20.10 11.39
C LEU A 119 5.19 -19.43 12.57
N PRO A 120 4.04 -18.78 12.36
CA PRO A 120 3.36 -18.04 13.41
C PRO A 120 3.20 -18.92 14.65
N THR A 121 3.75 -18.50 15.79
CA THR A 121 3.65 -19.26 17.05
C THR A 121 2.28 -19.02 17.71
N THR A 122 1.97 -19.75 18.78
CA THR A 122 0.70 -19.61 19.52
C THR A 122 0.58 -18.29 20.29
N ASP A 123 1.69 -17.69 20.71
CA ASP A 123 1.71 -16.41 21.45
C ASP A 123 1.80 -15.18 20.55
N ASP A 124 2.33 -15.32 19.32
CA ASP A 124 2.20 -14.29 18.27
C ASP A 124 0.72 -14.09 17.85
N ARG A 125 -0.14 -15.03 18.24
CA ARG A 125 -1.59 -15.05 17.99
C ARG A 125 -2.38 -14.58 19.21
N ALA A 126 -1.96 -13.45 19.81
CA ALA A 126 -2.89 -12.59 20.55
C ALA A 126 -3.99 -11.97 19.65
N ALA A 127 -4.07 -12.38 18.38
CA ALA A 127 -5.32 -12.62 17.67
C ALA A 127 -5.57 -14.16 17.45
N GLY A 128 -5.96 -14.90 18.51
CA GLY A 128 -6.62 -16.23 18.50
C GLY A 128 -5.78 -17.54 18.38
N VAL A 129 -5.87 -18.41 19.42
CA VAL A 129 -5.12 -19.67 19.71
C VAL A 129 -5.56 -20.95 18.94
N ILE A 130 -4.64 -21.92 18.70
CA ILE A 130 -4.71 -23.43 18.86
C ILE A 130 -3.44 -24.14 18.28
N GLU A 131 -2.99 -25.22 18.97
CA GLU A 131 -1.79 -26.08 18.78
C GLU A 131 -1.77 -27.00 17.55
N PHE A 132 -0.56 -27.38 17.04
CA PHE A 132 -0.10 -28.78 16.78
C PHE A 132 1.33 -28.83 16.18
N ILE A 133 2.08 -29.87 16.60
CA ILE A 133 3.50 -30.22 16.36
C ILE A 133 3.73 -30.95 15.01
N TYR A 134 5.01 -31.05 14.58
CA TYR A 134 5.66 -31.84 13.48
C TYR A 134 5.91 -31.06 12.17
N GLY A 135 7.05 -31.15 11.48
CA GLY A 135 8.27 -31.98 11.57
C GLY A 135 9.14 -31.67 10.34
N GLU A 136 10.46 -31.84 10.46
CA GLU A 136 11.49 -31.38 9.51
C GLU A 136 11.34 -31.87 8.06
N ARG A 137 11.62 -30.99 7.07
CA ARG A 137 12.42 -31.31 5.86
C ARG A 137 12.78 -30.07 5.02
N VAL A 138 13.91 -30.24 4.32
CA VAL A 138 14.84 -29.27 3.73
C VAL A 138 14.58 -29.03 2.23
N VAL A 139 14.59 -27.74 1.84
CA VAL A 139 15.02 -27.08 0.57
C VAL A 139 14.47 -27.59 -0.77
N ARG A 140 13.72 -26.73 -1.50
CA ARG A 140 13.82 -26.62 -2.97
C ARG A 140 13.36 -25.27 -3.55
N ARG A 141 14.34 -24.37 -3.77
CA ARG A 141 14.28 -23.12 -4.56
C ARG A 141 13.33 -23.19 -5.78
N GLU A 142 12.29 -22.37 -5.80
CA GLU A 142 11.76 -21.73 -7.01
C GLU A 142 11.26 -20.30 -6.70
N TYR A 143 11.89 -19.32 -7.33
CA TYR A 143 11.55 -17.90 -7.24
C TYR A 143 10.19 -17.64 -7.93
N PHE A 144 9.17 -17.21 -7.18
CA PHE A 144 8.09 -16.40 -7.74
C PHE A 144 8.60 -14.94 -7.73
N PHE A 145 9.11 -14.31 -8.78
CA PHE A 145 8.68 -14.23 -10.18
C PHE A 145 9.87 -14.31 -11.16
N ARG A 146 10.14 -15.48 -11.75
CA ARG A 146 10.63 -15.66 -13.14
C ARG A 146 10.77 -17.16 -13.44
N PRO A 147 10.04 -17.73 -14.42
CA PRO A 147 10.55 -18.88 -15.14
C PRO A 147 11.47 -18.39 -16.24
N CYS A 148 12.69 -18.93 -16.28
CA CYS A 148 13.42 -19.11 -17.51
C CYS A 148 12.47 -19.71 -18.57
N ASN A 149 12.41 -19.12 -19.76
CA ASN A 149 11.59 -19.50 -20.93
C ASN A 149 10.21 -18.84 -21.12
N GLY A 150 9.98 -17.63 -20.61
CA GLY A 150 9.10 -16.66 -21.29
C GLY A 150 7.63 -17.04 -21.50
N LYS A 151 7.05 -17.94 -20.70
CA LYS A 151 5.61 -18.22 -20.73
C LYS A 151 4.95 -17.77 -19.44
N PHE A 152 4.18 -16.68 -19.55
CA PHE A 152 3.18 -16.32 -18.55
C PHE A 152 2.12 -17.43 -18.51
N TYR A 153 1.74 -17.91 -17.32
CA TYR A 153 0.46 -18.59 -17.18
C TYR A 153 -0.66 -17.54 -17.24
N ARG A 154 -0.99 -17.13 -18.47
CA ARG A 154 -2.27 -16.50 -18.77
C ARG A 154 -3.25 -17.64 -19.01
N ASP A 155 -4.35 -17.66 -18.29
CA ASP A 155 -5.50 -18.46 -18.69
C ASP A 155 -5.93 -18.02 -20.09
N GLU A 156 -5.54 -18.78 -21.11
CA GLU A 156 -5.97 -18.60 -22.50
C GLU A 156 -7.30 -19.32 -22.78
N LYS A 157 -7.79 -20.15 -21.84
CA LYS A 157 -9.01 -20.97 -22.02
C LYS A 157 -10.29 -20.28 -21.53
N SER A 158 -10.19 -19.22 -20.73
CA SER A 158 -11.32 -18.33 -20.53
C SER A 158 -11.33 -17.29 -21.66
N GLY A 159 -12.11 -17.52 -22.72
CA GLY A 159 -12.45 -16.48 -23.71
C GLY A 159 -13.15 -15.24 -23.13
N ASN A 160 -13.34 -15.19 -21.81
CA ASN A 160 -13.69 -14.00 -21.07
C ASN A 160 -12.44 -13.17 -20.82
N LYS A 161 -12.35 -12.01 -21.48
CA LYS A 161 -11.50 -10.92 -21.02
C LYS A 161 -11.70 -10.78 -19.51
N ARG A 162 -10.62 -10.91 -18.73
CA ARG A 162 -10.64 -10.47 -17.33
C ARG A 162 -11.17 -9.04 -17.34
N PRO A 163 -12.12 -8.65 -16.48
CA PRO A 163 -12.24 -7.26 -16.12
C PRO A 163 -10.97 -6.95 -15.31
N PHE A 164 -9.88 -6.67 -16.02
CA PHE A 164 -8.79 -5.91 -15.45
C PHE A 164 -9.38 -4.54 -15.11
N VAL A 165 -8.84 -3.90 -14.07
CA VAL A 165 -9.33 -2.66 -13.47
C VAL A 165 -9.73 -1.57 -14.49
N GLU A 166 -9.15 -1.59 -15.69
CA GLU A 166 -9.43 -0.72 -16.83
C GLU A 166 -10.89 -0.74 -17.35
N ASP A 167 -11.59 -1.89 -17.36
CA ASP A 167 -12.98 -1.94 -17.88
C ASP A 167 -14.02 -1.46 -16.84
N THR A 168 -13.62 -1.34 -15.57
CA THR A 168 -14.45 -0.77 -14.48
C THR A 168 -14.46 0.76 -14.44
N ILE A 169 -13.67 1.43 -15.30
CA ILE A 169 -13.51 2.90 -15.34
C ILE A 169 -14.41 3.53 -16.42
N LYS A 170 -15.23 2.75 -17.13
CA LYS A 170 -16.10 3.24 -18.22
C LYS A 170 -17.53 3.61 -17.79
N ASP A 171 -17.77 3.93 -16.53
CA ASP A 171 -19.05 4.52 -16.16
C ASP A 171 -19.04 6.01 -16.50
N LYS A 172 -19.58 6.34 -17.68
CA LYS A 172 -19.46 7.65 -18.33
C LYS A 172 -20.38 8.74 -17.75
N ASN A 173 -21.09 8.48 -16.65
CA ASN A 173 -22.21 9.34 -16.22
C ASN A 173 -22.21 9.79 -14.75
N GLU A 174 -21.10 9.68 -14.01
CA GLU A 174 -21.04 10.26 -12.67
C GLU A 174 -20.08 11.45 -12.66
N THR A 175 -20.52 12.56 -12.09
CA THR A 175 -19.70 13.73 -11.77
C THR A 175 -18.64 13.33 -10.74
N PHE A 176 -17.56 12.69 -11.21
CA PHE A 176 -16.47 12.07 -10.46
C PHE A 176 -15.73 13.03 -9.49
N PHE A 177 -15.98 14.33 -9.58
CA PHE A 177 -15.07 15.39 -9.16
C PHE A 177 -15.71 16.47 -8.26
N GLN A 178 -16.89 16.24 -7.68
CA GLN A 178 -17.57 17.21 -6.78
C GLN A 178 -18.15 16.57 -5.51
N SER A 179 -17.44 15.61 -4.90
CA SER A 179 -17.98 14.88 -3.76
C SER A 179 -17.39 15.37 -2.44
N SER A 180 -18.17 15.33 -1.36
CA SER A 180 -17.64 15.57 -0.01
C SER A 180 -16.62 14.48 0.36
N TRP A 181 -15.80 14.73 1.39
CA TRP A 181 -14.85 13.72 1.91
C TRP A 181 -15.57 12.41 2.33
N VAL A 182 -16.81 12.52 2.84
CA VAL A 182 -17.65 11.36 3.20
C VAL A 182 -17.96 10.52 1.95
N ASP A 183 -18.30 11.17 0.84
CA ASP A 183 -18.56 10.48 -0.42
C ASP A 183 -17.28 9.79 -0.96
N GLU A 184 -16.11 10.39 -0.76
CA GLU A 184 -14.82 9.74 -1.06
C GLU A 184 -14.63 8.46 -0.23
N MET A 185 -14.95 8.48 1.07
CA MET A 185 -14.89 7.29 1.91
C MET A 185 -15.89 6.21 1.47
N ILE A 186 -17.11 6.59 1.09
CA ILE A 186 -18.11 5.67 0.56
C ILE A 186 -17.60 5.05 -0.75
N ARG A 187 -17.00 5.84 -1.64
CA ARG A 187 -16.36 5.35 -2.87
C ARG A 187 -15.24 4.36 -2.57
N LYS A 188 -14.36 4.65 -1.60
CA LYS A 188 -13.31 3.73 -1.15
C LYS A 188 -13.91 2.43 -0.63
N ARG A 189 -14.92 2.50 0.24
CA ARG A 189 -15.62 1.33 0.77
C ARG A 189 -16.24 0.48 -0.35
N ASN A 190 -16.81 1.10 -1.38
CA ASN A 190 -17.32 0.37 -2.55
C ASN A 190 -16.20 -0.27 -3.39
N PHE A 191 -15.04 0.37 -3.51
CA PHE A 191 -13.85 -0.22 -4.13
C PHE A 191 -13.36 -1.45 -3.35
N PHE A 192 -13.24 -1.37 -2.02
CA PHE A 192 -12.92 -2.53 -1.17
C PHE A 192 -13.96 -3.64 -1.27
N ALA A 193 -15.25 -3.31 -1.38
CA ALA A 193 -16.29 -4.30 -1.59
C ALA A 193 -16.12 -5.06 -2.92
N LYS A 194 -15.73 -4.37 -4.00
CA LYS A 194 -15.42 -4.99 -5.29
C LYS A 194 -14.19 -5.90 -5.19
N LEU A 195 -13.11 -5.44 -4.56
CA LEU A 195 -11.91 -6.26 -4.33
C LEU A 195 -12.23 -7.52 -3.52
N PHE A 196 -13.05 -7.38 -2.47
CA PHE A 196 -13.51 -8.50 -1.68
C PHE A 196 -14.22 -9.56 -2.53
N GLN A 197 -15.10 -9.17 -3.45
CA GLN A 197 -15.74 -10.12 -4.37
C GLN A 197 -14.71 -10.80 -5.30
N THR A 198 -13.73 -10.06 -5.82
CA THR A 198 -12.66 -10.61 -6.65
C THR A 198 -11.81 -11.64 -5.89
N ILE A 199 -11.52 -11.39 -4.61
CA ILE A 199 -10.78 -12.32 -3.76
C ILE A 199 -11.60 -13.57 -3.46
N LYS A 200 -12.89 -13.45 -3.15
CA LYS A 200 -13.78 -14.61 -3.01
C LYS A 200 -13.75 -15.49 -4.26
N TYR A 201 -13.87 -14.86 -5.44
CA TYR A 201 -13.86 -15.56 -6.71
C TYR A 201 -12.53 -16.28 -6.98
N SER A 202 -11.41 -15.60 -6.72
CA SER A 202 -10.07 -16.15 -6.98
C SER A 202 -9.56 -17.12 -5.91
N SER A 203 -10.18 -17.15 -4.73
CA SER A 203 -9.76 -17.97 -3.58
C SER A 203 -9.60 -19.45 -3.94
N LYS A 204 -10.57 -20.06 -4.64
CA LYS A 204 -10.45 -21.45 -5.09
C LYS A 204 -9.22 -21.67 -5.98
N ARG A 205 -8.97 -20.77 -6.92
CA ARG A 205 -7.84 -20.88 -7.85
C ARG A 205 -6.50 -20.72 -7.14
N ILE A 206 -6.43 -19.81 -6.17
CA ILE A 206 -5.23 -19.63 -5.32
C ILE A 206 -4.94 -20.92 -4.54
N ARG A 207 -5.97 -21.60 -4.02
CA ARG A 207 -5.80 -22.92 -3.39
C ARG A 207 -5.13 -23.93 -4.30
N GLU A 208 -5.67 -24.09 -5.51
CA GLU A 208 -5.16 -25.06 -6.50
C GLU A 208 -3.70 -24.76 -6.86
N ILE A 209 -3.35 -23.47 -7.00
CA ILE A 209 -1.97 -23.04 -7.27
C ILE A 209 -1.06 -23.43 -6.11
N ILE A 210 -1.46 -23.16 -4.86
CA ILE A 210 -0.67 -23.52 -3.68
C ILE A 210 -0.48 -25.04 -3.57
N GLU A 211 -1.53 -25.83 -3.80
CA GLU A 211 -1.46 -27.29 -3.74
C GLU A 211 -0.60 -27.89 -4.86
N THR A 212 -0.62 -27.27 -6.04
CA THR A 212 0.15 -27.71 -7.22
C THR A 212 1.62 -27.32 -7.10
N VAL A 213 1.89 -26.04 -6.84
CA VAL A 213 3.26 -25.51 -6.86
C VAL A 213 3.99 -25.77 -5.55
N LYS A 214 3.27 -25.80 -4.42
CA LYS A 214 3.82 -25.99 -3.08
C LYS A 214 4.96 -24.99 -2.78
N PRO A 215 4.67 -23.67 -2.79
CA PRO A 215 5.69 -22.65 -2.61
C PRO A 215 6.37 -22.74 -1.24
N ASP A 216 7.67 -22.42 -1.20
CA ASP A 216 8.42 -22.25 0.06
C ASP A 216 8.08 -20.92 0.76
N VAL A 217 7.62 -19.92 0.00
CA VAL A 217 7.23 -18.59 0.46
C VAL A 217 6.19 -18.00 -0.49
N ILE A 218 5.22 -17.26 0.04
CA ILE A 218 4.24 -16.50 -0.74
C ILE A 218 4.49 -15.02 -0.56
N ILE A 219 4.51 -14.25 -1.64
CA ILE A 219 4.52 -12.79 -1.61
C ILE A 219 3.13 -12.30 -2.00
N GLU A 220 2.49 -11.54 -1.12
CA GLU A 220 1.14 -10.99 -1.32
C GLU A 220 1.19 -9.46 -1.39
N ASP A 221 0.87 -8.93 -2.56
CA ASP A 221 0.60 -7.51 -2.83
C ASP A 221 -0.92 -7.36 -3.06
N ASP A 222 -1.67 -7.43 -1.98
CA ASP A 222 -3.11 -7.25 -1.96
C ASP A 222 -3.51 -6.47 -0.70
N ILE A 223 -4.57 -5.67 -0.82
CA ILE A 223 -5.05 -4.77 0.23
C ILE A 223 -6.26 -5.32 0.97
N VAL A 224 -6.78 -6.47 0.53
CA VAL A 224 -7.79 -7.27 1.22
C VAL A 224 -7.25 -8.69 1.35
N THR A 225 -7.39 -9.31 2.52
CA THR A 225 -6.84 -10.65 2.77
C THR A 225 -7.56 -11.72 1.98
N ASN A 226 -6.81 -12.74 1.57
CA ASN A 226 -7.35 -14.04 1.22
C ASN A 226 -7.15 -15.03 2.39
N PRO A 227 -8.22 -15.56 3.02
CA PRO A 227 -8.15 -16.50 4.15
C PRO A 227 -7.27 -17.72 3.90
N ILE A 228 -7.19 -18.17 2.64
CA ILE A 228 -6.32 -19.30 2.25
C ILE A 228 -4.85 -18.95 2.46
N LEU A 229 -4.48 -17.68 2.28
CA LEU A 229 -3.12 -17.18 2.50
C LEU A 229 -2.77 -17.10 3.99
N ALA A 230 -3.75 -16.79 4.84
CA ALA A 230 -3.54 -16.69 6.29
C ALA A 230 -3.54 -18.02 7.03
N ARG A 231 -4.28 -19.02 6.55
CA ARG A 231 -4.41 -20.33 7.22
C ARG A 231 -3.39 -21.38 6.78
N ASN A 232 -2.70 -21.15 5.67
CA ASN A 232 -1.71 -22.12 5.20
C ASN A 232 -0.45 -22.09 6.08
N LYS A 233 0.33 -23.17 6.04
CA LYS A 233 1.60 -23.28 6.79
C LYS A 233 2.81 -22.79 5.98
N ILE A 234 2.58 -21.89 5.02
CA ILE A 234 3.60 -21.32 4.14
C ILE A 234 3.89 -19.90 4.61
N PRO A 235 5.16 -19.52 4.76
CA PRO A 235 5.54 -18.16 5.13
C PRO A 235 4.99 -17.13 4.15
N LEU A 236 4.40 -16.07 4.69
CA LEU A 236 3.86 -14.95 3.93
C LEU A 236 4.81 -13.77 4.00
N VAL A 237 5.05 -13.12 2.87
CA VAL A 237 5.69 -11.80 2.78
C VAL A 237 4.62 -10.84 2.31
N LYS A 238 4.29 -9.85 3.13
CA LYS A 238 3.31 -8.81 2.77
C LYS A 238 4.02 -7.65 2.10
N LEU A 239 3.57 -7.27 0.92
CA LEU A 239 3.98 -6.04 0.25
C LEU A 239 2.87 -4.99 0.42
N PHE A 240 3.21 -3.85 0.98
CA PHE A 240 2.32 -2.71 1.14
C PHE A 240 2.76 -1.62 0.17
N SER A 241 2.09 -1.59 -0.98
CA SER A 241 2.36 -0.68 -2.10
C SER A 241 1.69 0.70 -1.97
N PHE A 242 1.04 0.96 -0.84
CA PHE A 242 0.33 2.20 -0.51
C PHE A 242 0.90 2.83 0.77
N ASN A 243 0.45 4.05 1.13
CA ASN A 243 0.88 4.72 2.35
C ASN A 243 0.71 3.81 3.60
N PRO A 244 1.77 3.61 4.40
CA PRO A 244 1.75 2.60 5.43
C PRO A 244 0.94 2.99 6.68
N LEU A 245 0.44 4.23 6.78
CA LEU A 245 -0.39 4.73 7.89
C LEU A 245 -1.56 3.79 8.21
N ARG A 246 -2.20 3.20 7.19
CA ARG A 246 -3.34 2.28 7.38
C ARG A 246 -2.95 0.98 8.09
N MET A 247 -1.68 0.59 8.07
CA MET A 247 -1.18 -0.65 8.68
C MET A 247 -0.76 -0.49 10.14
N PHE A 248 -0.72 0.75 10.63
CA PHE A 248 -0.31 1.07 11.99
C PHE A 248 -1.49 1.73 12.74
N PRO A 249 -2.52 0.97 13.13
CA PRO A 249 -3.60 1.51 13.95
C PRO A 249 -3.01 1.93 15.30
N ASN A 250 -2.85 3.22 15.49
CA ASN A 250 -2.29 3.79 16.70
C ASN A 250 -3.03 5.11 16.98
N ASP A 251 -3.44 5.33 18.22
CA ASP A 251 -4.15 6.54 18.62
C ASP A 251 -3.30 7.83 18.53
N ASP A 252 -1.98 7.69 18.39
CA ASP A 252 -1.01 8.75 18.13
C ASP A 252 -0.76 9.02 16.63
N LEU A 253 -1.44 8.29 15.75
CA LEU A 253 -1.43 8.49 14.30
C LEU A 253 -2.79 8.99 13.77
N PRO A 254 -2.80 9.83 12.73
CA PRO A 254 -4.03 10.32 12.13
C PRO A 254 -4.81 9.17 11.48
N PRO A 255 -6.15 9.29 11.38
CA PRO A 255 -6.95 8.26 10.71
C PRO A 255 -6.53 8.16 9.24
N ALA A 256 -6.18 6.96 8.78
CA ALA A 256 -5.68 6.75 7.43
C ALA A 256 -6.70 7.14 6.35
N GLY A 257 -6.21 7.71 5.26
CA GLY A 257 -6.98 8.19 4.11
C GLY A 257 -7.62 9.56 4.31
N THR A 258 -7.31 10.27 5.40
CA THR A 258 -7.83 11.61 5.70
C THR A 258 -6.88 12.72 5.27
N GLY A 259 -5.57 12.45 5.25
CA GLY A 259 -4.57 13.51 5.16
C GLY A 259 -4.64 14.52 6.30
N LEU A 260 -5.08 14.12 7.49
CA LEU A 260 -5.03 14.98 8.67
C LEU A 260 -3.59 15.11 9.19
N PRO A 261 -3.19 16.30 9.67
CA PRO A 261 -1.84 16.55 10.18
C PRO A 261 -1.54 15.73 11.43
N LEU A 262 -0.26 15.46 11.64
CA LEU A 262 0.21 14.69 12.81
C LEU A 262 0.10 15.47 14.12
N ASN A 263 0.29 16.79 14.05
CA ASN A 263 0.36 17.65 15.23
C ASN A 263 -0.96 18.38 15.55
N ASP A 264 -2.01 18.18 14.75
CA ASP A 264 -3.35 18.70 15.04
C ASP A 264 -4.37 17.54 15.05
N ARG A 265 -4.81 17.21 16.27
CA ARG A 265 -5.71 16.10 16.57
C ARG A 265 -7.18 16.52 16.69
N ILE A 266 -7.52 17.80 16.51
CA ILE A 266 -8.86 18.36 16.78
C ILE A 266 -9.97 17.54 16.10
N ASN A 267 -9.68 17.03 14.90
CA ASN A 267 -10.65 16.32 14.08
C ASN A 267 -10.49 14.79 14.08
N TRP A 268 -9.49 14.21 14.75
CA TRP A 268 -9.18 12.79 14.59
C TRP A 268 -10.35 11.90 15.02
N GLU A 269 -10.87 12.08 16.23
CA GLU A 269 -11.96 11.26 16.77
C GLU A 269 -13.24 11.36 15.94
N LYS A 270 -13.56 12.56 15.44
CA LYS A 270 -14.69 12.77 14.53
C LYS A 270 -14.53 11.92 13.26
N TYR A 271 -13.35 11.95 12.64
CA TYR A 271 -13.11 11.24 11.38
C TYR A 271 -12.94 9.73 11.59
N LYS A 272 -12.33 9.27 12.69
CA LYS A 272 -12.29 7.85 13.07
C LYS A 272 -13.70 7.27 13.14
N LYS A 273 -14.60 7.95 13.86
CA LYS A 273 -16.00 7.50 13.98
C LYS A 273 -16.70 7.39 12.63
N ILE A 274 -16.52 8.37 11.74
CA ILE A 274 -17.13 8.32 10.40
C ILE A 274 -16.57 7.16 9.57
N ILE A 275 -15.25 6.92 9.63
CA ILE A 275 -14.61 5.78 8.96
C ILE A 275 -15.19 4.48 9.51
N ASP A 276 -15.25 4.34 10.83
CA ASP A 276 -15.79 3.14 11.47
C ASP A 276 -17.24 2.89 11.04
N ASP A 277 -18.10 3.90 11.07
CA ASP A 277 -19.50 3.78 10.64
C ASP A 277 -19.62 3.33 9.16
N ILE A 278 -18.76 3.84 8.28
CA ILE A 278 -18.78 3.51 6.85
C ILE A 278 -18.26 2.10 6.57
N TYR A 279 -17.16 1.71 7.22
CA TYR A 279 -16.42 0.47 6.92
C TYR A 279 -16.86 -0.73 7.75
N SER A 280 -17.41 -0.55 8.96
CA SER A 280 -17.80 -1.64 9.86
C SER A 280 -18.72 -2.69 9.21
N PRO A 281 -19.74 -2.34 8.41
CA PRO A 281 -20.57 -3.36 7.74
C PRO A 281 -19.76 -4.25 6.80
N LEU A 282 -18.88 -3.66 6.00
CA LEU A 282 -18.04 -4.41 5.05
C LEU A 282 -16.97 -5.24 5.79
N TRP A 283 -16.39 -4.68 6.85
CA TRP A 283 -15.44 -5.40 7.70
C TRP A 283 -16.11 -6.62 8.36
N ASN A 284 -17.34 -6.48 8.88
CA ASN A 284 -18.09 -7.60 9.46
C ASN A 284 -18.31 -8.73 8.46
N ASP A 285 -18.70 -8.41 7.23
CA ASP A 285 -18.89 -9.40 6.16
C ASP A 285 -17.59 -10.12 5.77
N LEU A 286 -16.48 -9.37 5.68
CA LEU A 286 -15.16 -9.92 5.38
C LEU A 286 -14.65 -10.79 6.53
N ASN A 287 -14.73 -10.32 7.77
CA ASN A 287 -14.29 -11.04 8.96
C ASN A 287 -15.09 -12.34 9.14
N LYS A 288 -16.41 -12.29 8.96
CA LYS A 288 -17.26 -13.48 8.97
C LYS A 288 -16.81 -14.50 7.92
N TRP A 289 -16.65 -14.08 6.66
CA TRP A 289 -16.19 -14.96 5.58
C TRP A 289 -14.80 -15.55 5.86
N THR A 290 -13.93 -14.77 6.49
CA THR A 290 -12.58 -15.18 6.86
C THR A 290 -12.60 -16.29 7.91
N ILE A 291 -13.40 -16.13 8.97
CA ILE A 291 -13.60 -17.14 10.02
C ILE A 291 -14.26 -18.40 9.46
N GLU A 292 -15.28 -18.26 8.59
CA GLU A 292 -15.93 -19.38 7.90
C GLU A 292 -14.96 -20.19 7.02
N ASN A 293 -13.83 -19.58 6.62
CA ASN A 293 -12.76 -20.24 5.86
C ASN A 293 -11.58 -20.66 6.74
N GLU A 294 -11.78 -20.78 8.06
CA GLU A 294 -10.80 -21.29 9.05
C GLU A 294 -9.53 -20.44 9.15
N ALA A 295 -9.61 -19.16 8.83
CA ALA A 295 -8.54 -18.20 9.10
C ALA A 295 -8.82 -17.42 10.41
N PRO A 296 -7.80 -16.85 11.06
CA PRO A 296 -7.97 -16.03 12.26
C PRO A 296 -8.92 -14.85 12.04
N ALA A 297 -9.55 -14.35 13.11
CA ALA A 297 -10.32 -13.11 13.00
C ALA A 297 -9.42 -11.96 12.52
N LEU A 298 -9.97 -11.07 11.69
CA LEU A 298 -9.28 -9.86 11.25
C LEU A 298 -9.10 -8.90 12.43
N PRO A 299 -8.01 -8.12 12.46
CA PRO A 299 -7.92 -6.97 13.34
C PRO A 299 -9.09 -6.00 13.07
N LEU A 300 -9.58 -5.36 14.13
CA LEU A 300 -10.72 -4.43 14.03
C LEU A 300 -10.44 -3.35 12.99
N ASN A 301 -11.39 -3.13 12.09
CA ASN A 301 -11.35 -2.15 11.00
C ASN A 301 -10.17 -2.30 10.02
N GLN A 302 -9.48 -3.45 10.03
CA GLN A 302 -8.49 -3.82 9.02
C GLN A 302 -9.03 -4.86 8.04
N PHE A 303 -8.65 -4.70 6.78
CA PHE A 303 -9.06 -5.59 5.69
C PHE A 303 -8.02 -6.66 5.39
N GLN A 304 -6.88 -6.64 6.06
CA GLN A 304 -5.77 -7.55 5.84
C GLN A 304 -5.00 -7.87 7.12
N TYR A 305 -4.20 -8.93 7.07
CA TYR A 305 -3.25 -9.26 8.13
C TYR A 305 -1.89 -8.62 7.87
N VAL A 306 -1.14 -8.46 8.94
CA VAL A 306 0.32 -8.32 8.88
C VAL A 306 0.95 -9.70 8.97
N SER A 307 2.05 -9.90 8.26
CA SER A 307 2.82 -11.14 8.34
C SER A 307 3.65 -11.19 9.62
N THR A 308 3.80 -12.37 10.22
CA THR A 308 4.77 -12.63 11.30
C THR A 308 6.21 -12.82 10.79
N ASN A 309 6.41 -12.93 9.48
CA ASN A 309 7.71 -13.17 8.86
C ASN A 309 8.32 -11.87 8.33
N LEU A 310 7.64 -11.25 7.36
CA LEU A 310 8.11 -10.02 6.73
C LEU A 310 6.97 -9.20 6.14
N ASN A 311 6.98 -7.92 6.49
CA ASN A 311 6.12 -6.86 6.01
C ASN A 311 7.02 -5.80 5.34
N ILE A 312 6.78 -5.52 4.06
CA ILE A 312 7.54 -4.55 3.28
C ILE A 312 6.63 -3.36 2.99
N ALA A 313 6.90 -2.21 3.60
CA ALA A 313 6.23 -0.96 3.27
C ALA A 313 7.02 -0.22 2.19
N LEU A 314 6.41 0.01 1.03
CA LEU A 314 7.03 0.80 -0.02
C LEU A 314 6.85 2.29 0.30
N CYS A 315 7.74 2.85 1.11
CA CYS A 315 7.74 4.26 1.46
C CYS A 315 9.19 4.75 1.65
N PRO A 316 9.56 5.96 1.21
CA PRO A 316 10.89 6.50 1.48
C PRO A 316 11.19 6.53 2.99
N LYS A 317 12.09 5.65 3.45
CA LYS A 317 12.45 5.49 4.86
C LYS A 317 12.73 6.81 5.62
N PRO A 318 13.43 7.82 5.06
CA PRO A 318 13.66 9.08 5.77
C PRO A 318 12.37 9.88 6.02
N ILE A 319 11.36 9.73 5.16
CA ILE A 319 10.04 10.33 5.34
C ILE A 319 9.22 9.48 6.31
N PHE A 320 9.29 8.16 6.19
CA PHE A 320 8.58 7.25 7.09
C PHE A 320 8.94 7.43 8.57
N LYS A 321 10.16 7.90 8.88
CA LYS A 321 10.58 8.25 10.25
C LYS A 321 9.57 9.14 10.98
N ILE A 322 8.88 10.02 10.26
CA ILE A 322 7.83 10.90 10.79
C ILE A 322 6.72 10.09 11.49
N TYR A 323 6.36 8.91 10.96
CA TYR A 323 5.43 7.99 11.62
C TYR A 323 6.13 7.06 12.62
N ALA A 324 7.34 6.57 12.27
CA ALA A 324 8.10 5.63 13.10
C ALA A 324 8.48 6.18 14.48
N GLU A 325 8.57 7.50 14.65
CA GLU A 325 8.76 8.14 15.96
C GLU A 325 7.56 7.91 16.91
N ARG A 326 6.37 7.61 16.38
CA ARG A 326 5.13 7.40 17.14
C ARG A 326 4.70 5.94 17.19
N VAL A 327 5.26 5.10 16.32
CA VAL A 327 4.95 3.67 16.26
C VAL A 327 6.24 2.87 16.22
N SER A 328 6.43 2.04 17.23
CA SER A 328 7.50 1.04 17.20
C SER A 328 7.15 -0.03 16.18
N LEU A 329 8.00 -0.18 15.15
CA LEU A 329 7.92 -1.29 14.22
C LEU A 329 8.65 -2.50 14.80
N GLY A 330 7.99 -3.65 14.75
CA GLY A 330 8.63 -4.93 15.07
C GLY A 330 9.70 -5.30 14.04
N GLU A 331 10.55 -6.26 14.39
CA GLU A 331 11.63 -6.71 13.52
C GLU A 331 11.10 -7.17 12.16
N GLU A 332 9.90 -7.74 12.10
CA GLU A 332 9.21 -8.21 10.89
C GLU A 332 8.95 -7.13 9.84
N TRP A 333 9.16 -5.85 10.14
CA TRP A 333 8.99 -4.77 9.16
C TRP A 333 10.28 -4.40 8.43
N MET A 334 10.12 -4.05 7.16
CA MET A 334 11.08 -3.33 6.34
C MET A 334 10.36 -2.17 5.68
N VAL A 335 11.04 -1.02 5.63
CA VAL A 335 10.59 0.20 4.95
C VAL A 335 11.67 0.63 3.98
#